data_AF-A0AAD1JCJ3-F1
#
_entry.id   AF-A0AAD1JCJ3-F1
#
_cell.length_a   1.000
_cell.length_b   1.000
_cell.length_c   1.000
_cell.angle_alpha   90.00
_cell.angle_beta   90.00
_cell.angle_gamma   90.00
#
_symmetry.space_group_name_H-M   'P 1'
#
loop_
_entity.id
_entity.type
_entity.pdbx_description
1 polymer ?
#
loop_
_entity_poly.entity_id
_entity_poly.type
_entity_poly.pdbx_seq_one_letter_code
_entity_poly.pdbx_strand_id
1 'polypeptide(L)'
;MKIIKFQDVTIQVEDNSLLSTHYVALGYGVSDATIRRHLQLHNDELVENIHYIIMKSEKGTKKLMWTLEGVHMLGFFIKSERAKEFRKFTAKLLTEIKKGNVQVSVAPPTNCPASDNMSTRISGYKGIIARKNKEIERLRWQLALCKEEQKLNPALHNEILDLAGSFGRLKAELKGRAETLRFIASEFDERIKNVDIFLERIYKLLPTAKDIATKSQKDKEKQIKWDNSILKYN
;
A
#
# COMPACT_ATOMS: atom_id res chain seq x y z
N MET A 1 2.84 17.10 -11.03
CA MET A 1 2.03 18.09 -11.76
C MET A 1 2.96 19.12 -12.41
N LYS A 2 2.91 19.33 -13.72
CA LYS A 2 3.80 20.25 -14.46
C LYS A 2 3.06 21.53 -14.83
N ILE A 3 3.65 22.67 -14.51
CA ILE A 3 3.08 23.99 -14.84
C ILE A 3 3.73 24.49 -16.13
N ILE A 4 2.90 24.85 -17.10
CA ILE A 4 3.32 25.38 -18.39
C ILE A 4 2.74 26.78 -18.55
N LYS A 5 3.59 27.76 -18.89
CA LYS A 5 3.13 29.13 -19.18
C LYS A 5 2.97 29.30 -20.68
N PHE A 6 1.78 29.73 -21.10
CA PHE A 6 1.49 30.12 -22.48
C PHE A 6 0.91 31.54 -22.45
N GLN A 7 1.68 32.51 -22.95
CA GLN A 7 1.32 33.93 -22.92
C GLN A 7 0.98 34.39 -21.49
N ASP A 8 -0.26 34.88 -21.31
CA ASP A 8 -0.85 35.36 -20.07
C ASP A 8 -1.47 34.25 -19.21
N VAL A 9 -1.45 33.00 -19.68
CA VAL A 9 -2.14 31.87 -19.05
C VAL A 9 -1.17 30.84 -18.46
N THR A 10 -1.52 30.38 -17.27
CA THR A 10 -0.85 29.26 -16.60
C THR A 10 -1.66 27.98 -16.81
N ILE A 11 -1.10 27.05 -17.59
CA ILE A 11 -1.70 25.77 -17.95
C ILE A 11 -1.14 24.69 -17.03
N GLN A 12 -2.02 23.96 -16.36
CA GLN A 12 -1.62 22.83 -15.54
C GLN A 12 -1.72 21.54 -16.36
N VAL A 13 -0.61 20.80 -16.41
CA VAL A 13 -0.51 19.50 -17.06
C VAL A 13 -0.36 18.43 -15.98
N GLU A 14 -1.25 17.44 -16.01
CA GLU A 14 -1.20 16.29 -15.10
C GLU A 14 0.00 15.39 -15.44
N ASP A 15 0.39 14.52 -14.51
CA ASP A 15 1.66 13.76 -14.58
C ASP A 15 1.79 12.86 -15.82
N ASN A 16 0.67 12.52 -16.46
CA ASN A 16 0.64 11.72 -17.68
C ASN A 16 0.59 12.54 -18.99
N SER A 17 1.01 13.81 -18.96
CA SER A 17 0.92 14.74 -20.10
C SER A 17 -0.50 14.98 -20.60
N LEU A 18 -1.48 14.89 -19.68
CA LEU A 18 -2.89 15.12 -19.96
C LEU A 18 -3.33 16.51 -19.51
N LEU A 19 -4.25 17.10 -20.28
CA LEU A 19 -4.84 18.39 -19.99
C LEU A 19 -6.35 18.29 -19.78
N SER A 20 -6.87 18.97 -18.76
CA SER A 20 -8.31 19.14 -18.60
C SER A 20 -8.88 20.01 -19.72
N THR A 21 -10.13 19.74 -20.11
CA THR A 21 -10.85 20.55 -21.11
C THR A 21 -10.83 22.05 -20.79
N HIS A 22 -10.86 22.42 -19.50
CA HIS A 22 -10.78 23.79 -19.04
C HIS A 22 -9.48 24.49 -19.47
N TYR A 23 -8.33 23.84 -19.25
CA TYR A 23 -7.02 24.41 -19.60
C TYR A 23 -6.80 24.45 -21.12
N VAL A 24 -7.35 23.49 -21.85
CA VAL A 24 -7.34 23.49 -23.32
C VAL A 24 -8.14 24.68 -23.86
N ALA A 25 -9.35 24.90 -23.32
CA ALA A 25 -10.20 26.02 -23.68
C ALA A 25 -9.53 27.38 -23.39
N LEU A 26 -8.89 27.50 -22.23
CA LEU A 26 -8.14 28.70 -21.82
C LEU A 26 -6.92 28.98 -22.72
N GLY A 27 -6.22 27.93 -23.15
CA GLY A 27 -5.13 28.04 -24.14
C GLY A 27 -5.63 28.55 -25.49
N TYR A 28 -6.77 28.04 -25.96
CA TYR A 28 -7.40 28.47 -27.22
C TYR A 28 -8.15 29.81 -27.13
N GLY A 29 -8.44 30.31 -25.93
CA GLY A 29 -9.27 31.49 -25.72
C GLY A 29 -10.74 31.26 -26.09
N VAL A 30 -11.26 30.05 -25.85
CA VAL A 30 -12.65 29.67 -26.14
C VAL A 30 -13.32 29.11 -24.89
N SER A 31 -14.64 28.84 -24.96
CA SER A 31 -15.36 28.19 -23.87
C SER A 31 -15.13 26.67 -23.87
N ASP A 32 -15.25 26.05 -22.70
CA ASP A 32 -15.23 24.58 -22.56
C ASP A 32 -16.29 23.88 -23.44
N ALA A 33 -17.44 24.54 -23.63
CA ALA A 33 -18.51 24.04 -24.48
C ALA A 33 -18.08 24.00 -25.96
N THR A 34 -17.30 24.98 -26.41
CA THR A 34 -16.74 25.03 -27.77
C THR A 34 -15.82 23.85 -28.03
N ILE A 35 -14.96 23.49 -27.07
CA ILE A 35 -14.07 22.32 -27.19
C ILE A 35 -14.88 21.02 -27.29
N ARG A 36 -15.90 20.85 -26.45
CA ARG A 36 -16.81 19.67 -26.52
C ARG A 36 -17.58 19.61 -27.83
N ARG A 37 -17.98 20.76 -28.38
CA ARG A 37 -18.66 20.83 -29.68
C ARG A 37 -17.73 20.40 -30.81
N HIS A 38 -16.47 20.84 -30.82
CA HIS A 38 -15.50 20.37 -31.82
C HIS A 38 -15.25 18.87 -31.72
N LEU A 39 -15.22 18.30 -30.52
CA LEU A 39 -15.12 16.86 -30.34
C LEU A 39 -16.29 16.10 -30.97
N GLN A 40 -17.51 16.63 -30.84
CA GLN A 40 -18.71 16.01 -31.43
C GLN A 40 -18.76 16.15 -32.96
N LEU A 41 -18.33 17.31 -33.48
CA LEU A 41 -18.39 17.62 -34.92
C LEU A 41 -17.30 16.92 -35.73
N HIS A 42 -16.14 16.64 -35.12
CA HIS A 42 -14.97 16.05 -35.78
C HIS A 42 -14.60 14.72 -35.14
N ASN A 43 -15.60 13.86 -34.90
CA ASN A 43 -15.40 12.55 -34.28
C ASN A 43 -14.72 11.53 -35.22
N ASP A 44 -14.66 11.85 -36.51
CA ASP A 44 -13.95 11.14 -37.56
C ASP A 44 -12.44 11.39 -37.49
N GLU A 45 -12.03 12.60 -37.11
CA GLU A 45 -10.62 12.97 -36.93
C GLU A 45 -10.12 12.81 -35.48
N LEU A 46 -11.01 12.96 -34.50
CA LEU A 46 -10.68 12.87 -33.07
C LEU A 46 -10.97 11.47 -32.52
N VAL A 47 -9.91 10.67 -32.35
CA VAL A 47 -9.98 9.29 -31.87
C VAL A 47 -9.73 9.20 -30.36
N GLU A 48 -10.60 8.47 -29.66
CA GLU A 48 -10.45 8.15 -28.23
C GLU A 48 -9.18 7.29 -28.00
N ASN A 49 -8.47 7.53 -26.90
CA ASN A 49 -7.17 6.96 -26.53
C ASN A 49 -5.96 7.45 -27.36
N ILE A 50 -6.18 8.27 -28.40
CA ILE A 50 -5.09 8.96 -29.13
C ILE A 50 -5.14 10.46 -28.85
N HIS A 51 -6.26 11.09 -29.15
CA HIS A 51 -6.43 12.55 -29.04
C HIS A 51 -7.05 12.96 -27.69
N TYR A 52 -7.90 12.13 -27.11
CA TYR A 52 -8.52 12.38 -25.81
C TYR A 52 -8.78 11.07 -25.07
N ILE A 53 -8.95 11.16 -23.76
CA ILE A 53 -9.23 10.04 -22.87
C ILE A 53 -10.44 10.40 -22.01
N ILE A 54 -11.42 9.49 -21.95
CA ILE A 54 -12.57 9.61 -21.06
C ILE A 54 -12.27 8.82 -19.79
N MET A 55 -12.04 9.51 -18.68
CA MET A 55 -11.83 8.88 -17.38
C MET A 55 -13.15 8.84 -16.60
N LYS A 56 -13.46 7.70 -15.98
CA LYS A 56 -14.58 7.59 -15.04
C LYS A 56 -14.06 7.89 -13.65
N SER A 57 -14.64 8.89 -12.97
CA SER A 57 -14.40 9.12 -11.55
C SER A 57 -15.07 8.02 -10.71
N GLU A 58 -14.58 7.81 -9.49
CA GLU A 58 -15.19 6.91 -8.49
C GLU A 58 -16.68 7.19 -8.26
N LYS A 59 -17.12 8.43 -8.48
CA LYS A 59 -18.53 8.85 -8.39
C LYS A 59 -19.34 8.64 -9.69
N GLY A 60 -18.79 7.94 -10.68
CA GLY A 60 -19.44 7.64 -11.97
C GLY A 60 -19.46 8.80 -12.98
N THR A 61 -18.88 9.96 -12.64
CA THR A 61 -18.81 11.11 -13.56
C THR A 61 -17.72 10.92 -14.61
N LYS A 62 -18.04 11.18 -15.87
CA LYS A 62 -17.09 11.12 -16.99
C LYS A 62 -16.30 12.43 -17.07
N LYS A 63 -14.97 12.36 -16.99
CA LYS A 63 -14.05 13.49 -17.15
C LYS A 63 -13.30 13.35 -18.48
N LEU A 64 -13.41 14.38 -19.33
CA LEU A 64 -12.72 14.45 -20.61
C LEU A 64 -11.35 15.09 -20.45
N MET A 65 -10.32 14.32 -20.76
CA MET A 65 -8.92 14.75 -20.76
C MET A 65 -8.34 14.71 -22.17
N TRP A 66 -7.42 15.62 -22.45
CA TRP A 66 -6.82 15.79 -23.77
C TRP A 66 -5.34 15.44 -23.74
N THR A 67 -4.86 14.73 -24.76
CA THR A 67 -3.43 14.51 -24.98
C THR A 67 -2.85 15.73 -25.70
N LEU A 68 -1.52 15.93 -25.60
CA LEU A 68 -0.86 17.02 -26.35
C LEU A 68 -1.05 16.90 -27.87
N GLU A 69 -1.15 15.67 -28.39
CA GLU A 69 -1.46 15.41 -29.80
C GLU A 69 -2.90 15.82 -30.14
N GLY A 70 -3.87 15.50 -29.27
CA GLY A 70 -5.25 15.95 -29.45
C GLY A 70 -5.44 17.46 -29.32
N VAL A 71 -4.71 18.11 -28.41
CA VAL A 71 -4.67 19.58 -28.36
C VAL A 71 -4.12 20.12 -29.68
N HIS A 72 -2.99 19.61 -30.17
CA HIS A 72 -2.45 20.03 -31.47
C HIS A 72 -3.47 19.85 -32.62
N MET A 73 -4.20 18.74 -32.66
CA MET A 73 -5.27 18.48 -33.64
C MET A 73 -6.45 19.45 -33.51
N LEU A 74 -6.90 19.77 -32.30
CA LEU A 74 -7.94 20.77 -32.06
C LEU A 74 -7.62 22.15 -32.65
N GLY A 75 -6.33 22.51 -32.68
CA GLY A 75 -5.85 23.76 -33.25
C GLY A 75 -6.06 23.92 -34.76
N PHE A 76 -6.45 22.86 -35.48
CA PHE A 76 -6.84 22.96 -36.89
C PHE A 76 -8.30 23.39 -37.08
N PHE A 77 -9.17 23.09 -36.12
CA PHE A 77 -10.59 23.45 -36.17
C PHE A 77 -10.85 24.85 -35.63
N ILE A 78 -10.03 25.32 -34.68
CA ILE A 78 -10.16 26.65 -34.07
C ILE A 78 -9.23 27.62 -34.81
N LYS A 79 -9.80 28.55 -35.57
CA LYS A 79 -9.05 29.44 -36.49
C LYS A 79 -8.66 30.81 -35.92
N SER A 80 -8.82 31.03 -34.61
CA SER A 80 -8.42 32.30 -33.98
C SER A 80 -6.91 32.50 -34.00
N GLU A 81 -6.43 33.75 -33.91
CA GLU A 81 -4.99 34.03 -33.93
C GLU A 81 -4.27 33.39 -32.74
N ARG A 82 -4.88 33.50 -31.55
CA ARG A 82 -4.44 32.80 -30.34
C ARG A 82 -4.38 31.28 -30.52
N ALA A 83 -5.35 30.69 -31.23
CA ALA A 83 -5.35 29.25 -31.49
C ALA A 83 -4.19 28.80 -32.38
N LYS A 84 -3.82 29.61 -33.38
CA LYS A 84 -2.66 29.33 -34.23
C LYS A 84 -1.36 29.35 -33.42
N GLU A 85 -1.22 30.30 -32.50
CA GLU A 85 -0.07 30.39 -31.60
C GLU A 85 -0.03 29.23 -30.61
N PHE A 86 -1.19 28.88 -30.04
CA PHE A 86 -1.29 27.76 -29.11
C PHE A 86 -0.99 26.41 -29.79
N ARG A 87 -1.42 26.22 -31.04
CA ARG A 87 -1.04 25.05 -31.87
C ARG A 87 0.47 25.00 -32.14
N LYS A 88 1.10 26.13 -32.47
CA LYS A 88 2.56 26.20 -32.66
C LYS A 88 3.29 25.85 -31.36
N PHE A 89 2.77 26.32 -30.24
CA PHE A 89 3.31 26.03 -28.91
C PHE A 89 3.22 24.53 -28.58
N THR A 90 2.07 23.90 -28.79
CA THR A 90 1.87 22.47 -28.52
C THR A 90 2.72 21.59 -29.44
N ALA A 91 2.88 21.97 -30.72
CA ALA A 91 3.80 21.29 -31.64
C ALA A 91 5.26 21.32 -31.16
N LYS A 92 5.73 22.49 -30.67
CA LYS A 92 7.07 22.61 -30.07
C LYS A 92 7.23 21.72 -28.84
N LEU A 93 6.26 21.76 -27.93
CA LEU A 93 6.27 20.93 -26.72
C LEU A 93 6.26 19.43 -27.05
N LEU A 94 5.46 19.01 -28.03
CA LEU A 94 5.43 17.63 -28.52
C LEU A 94 6.79 17.21 -29.09
N THR A 95 7.44 18.11 -29.82
CA THR A 95 8.77 17.89 -30.38
C THR A 95 9.83 17.79 -29.28
N GLU A 96 9.77 18.62 -28.24
CA GLU A 96 10.68 18.57 -27.09
C GLU A 96 10.52 17.28 -26.28
N ILE A 97 9.27 16.86 -26.02
CA ILE A 97 8.96 15.59 -25.35
C ILE A 97 9.45 14.40 -26.19
N LYS A 98 9.22 14.43 -27.52
CA LYS A 98 9.73 13.40 -28.43
C LYS A 98 11.25 13.42 -28.50
N LYS A 99 11.92 14.58 -28.56
CA LYS A 99 13.39 14.66 -28.53
C LYS A 99 14.01 14.11 -27.24
N GLY A 100 13.33 14.24 -26.09
CA GLY A 100 13.74 13.62 -24.83
C GLY A 100 13.55 12.10 -24.78
N ASN A 101 12.55 11.56 -25.51
CA ASN A 101 12.18 10.13 -25.45
C ASN A 101 12.49 9.34 -26.73
N VAL A 102 12.98 9.98 -27.80
CA VAL A 102 13.07 9.39 -29.14
C VAL A 102 14.35 9.84 -29.84
N GLN A 103 15.31 8.92 -29.96
CA GLN A 103 16.28 8.90 -31.06
C GLN A 103 15.54 8.48 -32.33
N VAL A 104 14.98 9.44 -33.08
CA VAL A 104 14.47 9.22 -34.44
C VAL A 104 15.12 10.26 -35.34
N SER A 105 16.01 9.78 -36.21
CA SER A 105 16.59 10.53 -37.31
C SER A 105 15.52 10.78 -38.37
N VAL A 106 15.01 12.00 -38.43
CA VAL A 106 14.40 12.55 -39.64
C VAL A 106 15.27 13.73 -40.06
N ALA A 107 16.02 13.57 -41.15
CA ALA A 107 16.79 14.65 -41.75
C ALA A 107 15.88 15.57 -42.59
N PRO A 108 16.04 16.91 -42.55
CA PRO A 108 15.52 17.83 -43.57
C PRO A 108 16.54 18.04 -44.72
N PRO A 109 16.08 18.58 -45.86
CA PRO A 109 16.68 18.38 -47.19
C PRO A 109 17.88 19.30 -47.43
N THR A 110 18.82 18.86 -48.30
CA THR A 110 19.36 19.57 -49.50
C THR A 110 20.65 18.85 -49.95
N ASN A 111 20.75 18.56 -51.25
CA ASN A 111 21.81 17.88 -52.01
C ASN A 111 21.74 16.34 -52.12
N CYS A 112 21.22 15.85 -53.26
CA CYS A 112 21.41 14.48 -53.71
C CYS A 112 22.41 14.43 -54.88
N PRO A 113 23.59 13.79 -54.73
CA PRO A 113 24.25 13.12 -55.83
C PRO A 113 23.75 11.67 -55.93
N ALA A 114 23.40 11.28 -57.16
CA ALA A 114 23.40 9.93 -57.73
C ALA A 114 22.83 8.74 -56.91
N SER A 115 21.57 8.40 -57.26
CA SER A 115 20.86 7.10 -57.19
C SER A 115 20.91 6.27 -55.89
N ASP A 116 19.93 6.51 -55.02
CA ASP A 116 19.42 5.51 -54.07
C ASP A 116 18.86 4.30 -54.84
N ASN A 117 19.67 3.26 -55.05
CA ASN A 117 19.16 2.03 -55.63
C ASN A 117 18.29 1.26 -54.61
N MET A 118 17.21 0.64 -55.10
CA MET A 118 16.24 -0.11 -54.27
C MET A 118 16.91 -1.24 -53.47
N SER A 119 17.99 -1.83 -54.00
CA SER A 119 18.72 -2.94 -53.38
C SER A 119 19.39 -2.53 -52.07
N THR A 120 20.01 -1.35 -52.01
CA THR A 120 20.64 -0.80 -50.82
C THR A 120 19.61 -0.54 -49.71
N ARG A 121 18.42 -0.04 -50.07
CA ARG A 121 17.31 0.14 -49.11
C ARG A 121 16.82 -1.19 -48.55
N ILE A 122 16.60 -2.19 -49.41
CA ILE A 122 16.18 -3.54 -49.02
C ILE A 122 17.23 -4.17 -48.07
N SER A 123 18.51 -4.00 -48.36
CA SER A 123 19.61 -4.47 -47.50
C SER A 123 19.58 -3.77 -46.12
N GLY A 124 19.38 -2.45 -46.11
CA GLY A 124 19.19 -1.69 -44.88
C GLY A 124 18.02 -2.18 -44.02
N TYR A 125 16.84 -2.41 -44.64
CA TYR A 125 15.68 -2.93 -43.93
C TYR A 125 15.91 -4.34 -43.39
N LYS A 126 16.57 -5.23 -44.15
CA LYS A 126 16.94 -6.58 -43.68
C LYS A 126 17.82 -6.51 -42.43
N GLY A 127 18.80 -5.61 -42.40
CA GLY A 127 19.67 -5.41 -41.22
C GLY A 127 18.94 -4.85 -40.00
N ILE A 128 17.90 -4.03 -40.20
CA ILE A 128 17.03 -3.54 -39.11
C ILE A 128 16.15 -4.68 -38.57
N ILE A 129 15.54 -5.47 -39.46
CA ILE A 129 14.69 -6.61 -39.10
C ILE A 129 15.50 -7.65 -38.32
N ALA A 130 16.73 -7.98 -38.76
CA ALA A 130 17.60 -8.91 -38.06
C ALA A 130 17.92 -8.46 -36.62
N ARG A 131 18.19 -7.17 -36.43
CA ARG A 131 18.42 -6.59 -35.09
C ARG A 131 17.17 -6.67 -34.21
N LYS A 132 15.99 -6.36 -34.77
CA LYS A 132 14.72 -6.46 -34.04
C LYS A 132 14.37 -7.90 -33.68
N ASN A 133 14.60 -8.85 -34.58
CA ASN A 133 14.38 -10.27 -34.29
C ASN A 133 15.31 -10.77 -33.18
N LYS A 134 16.57 -10.34 -33.15
CA LYS A 134 17.50 -10.66 -32.05
C LYS A 134 17.01 -10.10 -30.70
N GLU A 135 16.44 -8.90 -30.70
CA GLU A 135 15.88 -8.30 -29.49
C GLU A 135 14.59 -9.02 -29.04
N ILE A 136 13.73 -9.43 -29.98
CA ILE A 136 12.55 -10.24 -29.68
C ILE A 136 12.94 -11.55 -28.99
N GLU A 137 13.98 -12.23 -29.49
CA GLU A 137 14.46 -13.48 -28.87
C GLU A 137 15.02 -13.23 -27.46
N ARG A 138 15.80 -12.16 -27.25
CA ARG A 138 16.26 -11.79 -25.90
C ARG A 138 15.08 -11.56 -24.95
N LEU A 139 14.06 -10.79 -25.38
CA LEU A 139 12.90 -10.49 -24.56
C LEU A 139 12.07 -11.74 -24.25
N ARG A 140 11.96 -12.67 -25.20
CA ARG A 140 11.32 -13.98 -24.99
C ARG A 140 12.04 -14.81 -23.92
N TRP A 141 13.37 -14.83 -23.96
CA TRP A 141 14.18 -15.50 -22.94
C TRP A 141 14.00 -14.88 -21.54
N GLN A 142 14.04 -13.55 -21.44
CA GLN A 142 13.79 -12.85 -20.19
C GLN A 142 12.38 -13.14 -19.63
N LEU A 143 11.37 -13.12 -20.50
CA LEU A 143 10.01 -13.46 -20.12
C LEU A 143 9.86 -14.91 -19.64
N ALA A 144 10.58 -15.86 -20.26
CA ALA A 144 10.59 -17.25 -19.83
C ALA A 144 11.16 -17.39 -18.42
N LEU A 145 12.29 -16.72 -18.13
CA LEU A 145 12.93 -16.73 -16.81
C LEU A 145 12.00 -16.17 -15.73
N CYS A 146 11.39 -15.00 -15.97
CA CYS A 146 10.45 -14.40 -15.02
C CYS A 146 9.20 -15.26 -14.78
N LYS A 147 8.75 -16.02 -15.79
CA LYS A 147 7.62 -16.96 -15.63
C LYS A 147 7.98 -18.15 -14.74
N GLU A 148 9.22 -18.63 -14.80
CA GLU A 148 9.69 -19.70 -13.91
C GLU A 148 9.83 -19.20 -12.46
N GLU A 149 10.37 -18.00 -12.26
CA GLU A 149 10.40 -17.36 -10.94
C GLU A 149 9.00 -17.16 -10.35
N GLN A 150 8.02 -16.77 -11.18
CA GLN A 150 6.62 -16.68 -10.76
C GLN A 150 6.00 -18.02 -10.36
N LYS A 151 6.49 -19.16 -10.87
CA LYS A 151 6.01 -20.50 -10.47
C LYS A 151 6.62 -20.99 -9.16
N LEU A 152 7.81 -20.51 -8.79
CA LEU A 152 8.44 -20.85 -7.51
C LEU A 152 7.78 -20.09 -6.34
N ASN A 153 7.27 -18.90 -6.59
CA ASN A 153 6.58 -18.03 -5.63
C ASN A 153 5.29 -18.62 -5.01
N PRO A 154 4.38 -19.32 -5.71
CA PRO A 154 3.18 -19.90 -5.11
C PRO A 154 3.46 -21.07 -4.16
N ALA A 155 4.53 -21.85 -4.38
CA ALA A 155 4.91 -22.91 -3.44
C ALA A 155 5.36 -22.32 -2.10
N LEU A 156 6.23 -21.30 -2.15
CA LEU A 156 6.65 -20.54 -0.98
C LEU A 156 5.48 -19.82 -0.31
N HIS A 157 4.53 -19.29 -1.10
CA HIS A 157 3.32 -18.65 -0.57
C HIS A 157 2.45 -19.63 0.24
N ASN A 158 2.28 -20.85 -0.25
CA ASN A 158 1.53 -21.89 0.47
C ASN A 158 2.23 -22.33 1.76
N GLU A 159 3.56 -22.47 1.75
CA GLU A 159 4.32 -22.77 2.97
C GLU A 159 4.19 -21.65 4.03
N ILE A 160 4.23 -20.39 3.60
CA ILE A 160 4.01 -19.24 4.50
C ILE A 160 2.60 -19.27 5.10
N LEU A 161 1.59 -19.62 4.30
CA LEU A 161 0.20 -19.75 4.76
C LEU A 161 0.06 -20.87 5.80
N ASP A 162 0.67 -22.03 5.57
CA ASP A 162 0.63 -23.16 6.50
C ASP A 162 1.35 -22.83 7.81
N LEU A 163 2.52 -22.19 7.73
CA LEU A 163 3.26 -21.69 8.89
C LEU A 163 2.40 -20.69 9.68
N ALA A 164 1.81 -19.69 9.01
CA ALA A 164 0.92 -18.73 9.66
C ALA A 164 -0.27 -19.41 10.36
N GLY A 165 -0.85 -20.43 9.74
CA GLY A 165 -1.91 -21.26 10.34
C GLY A 165 -1.44 -22.00 11.60
N SER A 166 -0.23 -22.59 11.57
CA SER A 166 0.36 -23.26 12.74
C SER A 166 0.63 -22.30 13.89
N PHE A 167 1.18 -21.11 13.60
CA PHE A 167 1.41 -20.06 14.60
C PHE A 167 0.09 -19.57 15.22
N GLY A 168 -0.97 -19.46 14.41
CA GLY A 168 -2.31 -19.14 14.89
C GLY A 168 -2.84 -20.16 15.91
N ARG A 169 -2.69 -21.46 15.62
CA ARG A 169 -3.07 -22.54 16.55
C ARG A 169 -2.26 -22.50 17.84
N LEU A 170 -0.93 -22.35 17.73
CA LEU A 170 -0.03 -22.29 18.89
C LEU A 170 -0.37 -21.08 19.79
N LYS A 171 -0.67 -19.92 19.18
CA LYS A 171 -1.09 -18.72 19.90
C LYS A 171 -2.39 -18.94 20.68
N ALA A 172 -3.37 -19.62 20.08
CA ALA A 172 -4.63 -19.95 20.73
C ALA A 172 -4.42 -20.92 21.91
N GLU A 173 -3.57 -21.94 21.73
CA GLU A 173 -3.23 -22.89 22.79
C GLU A 173 -2.53 -22.21 23.97
N LEU A 174 -1.55 -21.34 23.71
CA LEU A 174 -0.87 -20.55 24.74
C LEU A 174 -1.84 -19.66 25.51
N LYS A 175 -2.82 -19.05 24.80
CA LYS A 175 -3.85 -18.24 25.45
C LYS A 175 -4.72 -19.09 26.38
N GLY A 176 -5.17 -20.26 25.93
CA GLY A 176 -5.96 -21.19 26.76
C GLY A 176 -5.17 -21.64 28.01
N ARG A 177 -3.89 -22.00 27.86
CA ARG A 177 -3.03 -22.36 28.99
C ARG A 177 -2.84 -21.21 29.98
N ALA A 178 -2.71 -19.98 29.50
CA ALA A 178 -2.60 -18.80 30.36
C ALA A 178 -3.88 -18.58 31.18
N GLU A 179 -5.06 -18.82 30.59
CA GLU A 179 -6.35 -18.74 31.30
C GLU A 179 -6.46 -19.81 32.37
N THR A 180 -6.06 -21.06 32.09
CA THR A 180 -6.04 -22.14 33.10
C THR A 180 -5.08 -21.83 34.25
N LEU A 181 -3.91 -21.24 33.98
CA LEU A 181 -2.96 -20.84 35.01
C LEU A 181 -3.51 -19.72 35.90
N ARG A 182 -4.26 -18.77 35.34
CA ARG A 182 -4.95 -17.74 36.14
C ARG A 182 -6.00 -18.34 37.07
N PHE A 183 -6.75 -19.32 36.59
CA PHE A 183 -7.74 -20.02 37.41
C PHE A 183 -7.05 -20.75 38.58
N ILE A 184 -6.00 -21.52 38.30
CA ILE A 184 -5.23 -22.22 39.34
C ILE A 184 -4.65 -21.23 40.35
N ALA A 185 -4.09 -20.10 39.89
CA ALA A 185 -3.56 -19.06 40.78
C ALA A 185 -4.66 -18.50 41.71
N SER A 186 -5.88 -18.30 41.20
CA SER A 186 -7.00 -17.84 42.03
C SER A 186 -7.42 -18.85 43.10
N GLU A 187 -7.39 -20.16 42.80
CA GLU A 187 -7.63 -21.19 43.82
C GLU A 187 -6.56 -21.18 44.92
N PHE A 188 -5.30 -21.00 44.54
CA PHE A 188 -4.22 -20.87 45.52
C PHE A 188 -4.41 -19.64 46.41
N ASP A 189 -4.81 -18.49 45.85
CA ASP A 189 -5.11 -17.27 46.62
C ASP A 189 -6.26 -17.49 47.62
N GLU A 190 -7.32 -18.21 47.24
CA GLU A 190 -8.39 -18.56 48.17
C GLU A 190 -7.92 -19.49 49.28
N ARG A 191 -7.10 -20.49 48.95
CA ARG A 191 -6.52 -21.39 49.95
C ARG A 191 -5.63 -20.64 50.94
N ILE A 192 -4.81 -19.71 50.47
CA ILE A 192 -3.96 -18.85 51.31
C ILE A 192 -4.83 -18.04 52.28
N LYS A 193 -5.88 -17.38 51.79
CA LYS A 193 -6.83 -16.64 52.65
C LYS A 193 -7.46 -17.52 53.72
N ASN A 194 -7.84 -18.76 53.38
CA ASN A 194 -8.41 -19.69 54.35
C ASN A 194 -7.41 -20.09 55.44
N VAL A 195 -6.14 -20.29 55.07
CA VAL A 195 -5.05 -20.55 56.03
C VAL A 195 -4.85 -19.34 56.94
N ASP A 196 -4.83 -18.12 56.40
CA ASP A 196 -4.69 -16.89 57.20
C ASP A 196 -5.82 -16.74 58.22
N ILE A 197 -7.07 -16.98 57.81
CA ILE A 197 -8.23 -16.98 58.71
C ILE A 197 -8.06 -18.01 59.83
N PHE A 198 -7.55 -19.20 59.50
CA PHE A 198 -7.32 -20.26 60.48
C PHE A 198 -6.21 -19.89 61.47
N LEU A 199 -5.10 -19.32 60.98
CA LEU A 199 -4.00 -18.83 61.79
C LEU A 199 -4.47 -17.72 62.74
N GLU A 200 -5.23 -16.74 62.25
CA GLU A 200 -5.86 -15.70 63.08
C GLU A 200 -6.72 -16.27 64.20
N ARG A 201 -7.48 -17.34 63.92
CA ARG A 201 -8.29 -18.03 64.92
C ARG A 201 -7.43 -18.74 65.97
N ILE A 202 -6.35 -19.39 65.55
CA ILE A 202 -5.38 -20.00 66.47
C ILE A 202 -4.74 -18.93 67.36
N TYR A 203 -4.26 -17.83 66.78
CA TYR A 203 -3.61 -16.74 67.52
C TYR A 203 -4.54 -16.13 68.57
N LYS A 204 -5.85 -16.05 68.31
CA LYS A 204 -6.85 -15.62 69.30
C LYS A 204 -7.07 -16.60 70.45
N LEU A 205 -6.97 -17.91 70.19
CA LEU A 205 -7.20 -18.97 71.19
C LEU A 205 -5.96 -19.30 72.03
N LEU A 206 -4.76 -19.00 71.51
CA LEU A 206 -3.48 -19.31 72.14
C LEU A 206 -3.31 -18.71 73.56
N PRO A 207 -3.67 -17.43 73.82
CA PRO A 207 -3.56 -16.84 75.16
C PRO A 207 -4.48 -17.54 76.15
N THR A 208 -5.74 -17.80 75.74
CA THR A 208 -6.74 -18.46 76.58
C THR A 208 -6.31 -19.88 76.97
N ALA A 209 -5.74 -20.64 76.03
CA ALA A 209 -5.22 -21.97 76.32
C ALA A 209 -4.03 -21.93 77.30
N LYS A 210 -3.14 -20.94 77.17
CA LYS A 210 -2.01 -20.73 78.08
C LYS A 210 -2.47 -20.35 79.49
N ASP A 211 -3.51 -19.52 79.59
CA ASP A 211 -4.12 -19.13 80.87
C ASP A 211 -4.82 -20.32 81.55
N ILE A 212 -5.51 -21.17 80.79
CA ILE A 212 -6.12 -22.41 81.31
C ILE A 212 -5.05 -23.39 81.81
N ALA A 213 -3.96 -23.56 81.05
CA ALA A 213 -2.87 -24.45 81.44
C ALA A 213 -2.16 -23.98 82.73
N THR A 214 -1.86 -22.69 82.83
CA THR A 214 -1.23 -22.10 84.03
C THR A 214 -2.14 -22.18 85.26
N LYS A 215 -3.46 -21.99 85.09
CA LYS A 215 -4.44 -22.18 86.17
C LYS A 215 -4.51 -23.63 86.63
N SER A 216 -4.60 -24.58 85.70
CA SER A 216 -4.59 -26.02 86.01
C SER A 216 -3.31 -26.44 86.77
N GLN A 217 -2.16 -25.88 86.40
CA GLN A 217 -0.88 -26.16 87.06
C GLN A 217 -0.84 -25.61 88.50
N LYS A 218 -1.35 -24.38 88.72
CA LYS A 218 -1.52 -23.82 90.07
C LYS A 218 -2.47 -24.66 90.93
N ASP A 219 -3.56 -25.15 90.36
CA ASP A 219 -4.54 -25.97 91.10
C ASP A 219 -3.93 -27.33 91.49
N LYS A 220 -3.12 -27.95 90.62
CA LYS A 220 -2.33 -29.16 90.96
C LYS A 220 -1.31 -28.89 92.06
N GLU A 221 -0.57 -27.78 92.01
CA GLU A 221 0.38 -27.42 93.07
C GLU A 221 -0.29 -27.18 94.42
N LYS A 222 -1.48 -26.57 94.43
CA LYS A 222 -2.29 -26.42 95.65
C LYS A 222 -2.74 -27.76 96.19
N GLN A 223 -3.20 -28.67 95.32
CA GLN A 223 -3.61 -30.01 95.71
C GLN A 223 -2.45 -30.78 96.35
N ILE A 224 -1.27 -30.78 95.71
CA ILE A 224 -0.06 -31.42 96.24
C ILE A 224 0.36 -30.82 97.58
N LYS A 225 0.26 -29.49 97.74
CA LYS A 225 0.53 -28.84 99.04
C LYS A 225 -0.45 -29.26 100.12
N TRP A 226 -1.73 -29.39 99.78
CA TRP A 226 -2.77 -29.84 100.70
C TRP A 226 -2.57 -31.30 101.12
N ASP A 227 -2.34 -32.20 100.15
CA ASP A 227 -2.03 -33.62 100.40
C ASP A 227 -0.80 -33.79 101.29
N ASN A 228 0.28 -33.04 101.02
CA ASN A 228 1.50 -33.03 101.85
C ASN A 228 1.28 -32.42 103.25
N SER A 229 0.32 -31.51 103.40
CA SER A 229 -0.04 -30.96 104.72
C SER A 229 -0.78 -32.01 105.55
N ILE A 230 -1.66 -32.80 104.94
CA ILE A 230 -2.38 -33.88 105.64
C ILE A 230 -1.41 -34.96 106.14
N LEU A 231 -0.41 -35.31 105.32
CA LEU A 231 0.64 -36.29 105.68
C LEU A 231 1.58 -35.84 106.81
N LYS A 232 1.60 -34.54 107.17
CA LYS A 232 2.41 -34.01 108.29
C LYS A 232 1.71 -34.03 109.66
N TYR A 233 0.40 -34.29 109.68
CA TYR A 233 -0.42 -34.33 110.91
C TYR A 233 -0.93 -35.74 111.27
N ASN A 234 -0.41 -36.77 110.60
CA ASN A 234 -0.48 -38.19 110.98
C ASN A 234 0.93 -38.68 111.31
#